data_AF-A0A2U1CCC2-F1
#
_entry.id   AF-A0A2U1CCC2-F1
#
_cell.length_a   1.000
_cell.length_b   1.000
_cell.length_c   1.000
_cell.angle_alpha   90.00
_cell.angle_beta   90.00
_cell.angle_gamma   90.00
#
_symmetry.space_group_name_H-M   'P 1'
#
loop_
_entity.id
_entity.type
_entity.pdbx_description
1 polymer ?
#
loop_
_entity_poly.entity_id
_entity_poly.type
_entity_poly.pdbx_seq_one_letter_code
_entity_poly.pdbx_strand_id
1 'polypeptide(L)' 'MPASKAQQRAQNKWISKAYDRINLTVPKGRKETIQAHAAAQGESVNGFIGRAIEEAMIRDQKGGVSQ' A
#
# COMPACT_ATOMS: atom_id res chain seq x y z
N MET A 1 12.76 -15.45 -22.66
CA MET A 1 13.52 -14.25 -23.08
C MET A 1 13.50 -13.25 -21.92
N PRO A 2 14.64 -12.89 -21.31
CA PRO A 2 14.66 -11.86 -20.28
C PRO A 2 14.36 -10.48 -20.91
N ALA A 3 13.57 -9.64 -20.24
CA ALA A 3 13.28 -8.29 -20.71
C ALA A 3 14.58 -7.50 -20.91
N SER A 4 14.68 -6.79 -22.03
CA SER A 4 15.89 -6.02 -22.35
C SER A 4 16.12 -4.92 -21.31
N LYS A 5 17.38 -4.49 -21.13
CA LYS A 5 17.71 -3.36 -20.24
C LYS A 5 16.91 -2.09 -20.59
N ALA A 6 16.56 -1.90 -21.87
CA ALA A 6 15.73 -0.80 -22.33
C ALA A 6 14.28 -0.92 -21.85
N GLN A 7 13.69 -2.12 -21.92
CA GLN A 7 12.34 -2.38 -21.39
C GLN A 7 12.28 -2.16 -19.88
N GLN A 8 13.28 -2.62 -19.13
CA GLN A 8 13.35 -2.42 -17.67
C GLN A 8 13.42 -0.92 -17.30
N ARG A 9 14.18 -0.11 -18.04
CA ARG A 9 14.27 1.35 -17.83
C ARG A 9 12.94 2.04 -18.12
N ALA A 10 12.26 1.67 -19.20
CA ALA A 10 10.95 2.24 -19.55
C ALA A 10 9.91 1.91 -18.48
N GLN A 11 9.89 0.66 -18.00
CA GLN A 11 8.99 0.21 -16.94
C GLN A 11 9.24 1.00 -15.64
N ASN A 12 10.50 1.13 -15.21
CA ASN A 12 10.84 1.87 -14.00
C ASN A 12 10.45 3.35 -14.10
N LYS A 13 10.67 3.99 -15.25
CA LYS A 13 10.27 5.39 -15.48
C LYS A 13 8.76 5.58 -15.43
N TRP A 14 8.00 4.62 -15.93
CA TRP A 14 6.55 4.66 -15.83
C TRP A 14 6.09 4.46 -14.39
N ILE A 15 6.64 3.47 -13.67
CA ILE A 15 6.27 3.21 -12.28
C ILE A 15 6.52 4.44 -11.39
N SER A 16 7.68 5.09 -11.53
CA SER A 16 8.02 6.28 -10.74
C SER A 16 7.14 7.49 -11.05
N LYS A 17 6.52 7.54 -12.24
CA LYS A 17 5.63 8.64 -12.63
C LYS A 17 4.18 8.37 -12.21
N ALA A 18 3.76 7.12 -12.26
CA ALA A 18 2.36 6.73 -12.07
C ALA A 18 2.03 6.33 -10.63
N TYR A 19 3.02 5.95 -9.82
CA TYR A 19 2.80 5.43 -8.48
C TYR A 19 3.79 6.01 -7.47
N ASP A 20 3.24 6.47 -6.34
CA ASP A 20 4.02 6.67 -5.13
C ASP A 20 4.20 5.33 -4.41
N ARG A 21 5.45 4.98 -4.08
CA ARG A 21 5.76 3.77 -3.32
C ARG A 21 5.93 4.08 -1.85
N ILE A 22 5.14 3.42 -1.01
CA ILE A 22 5.25 3.51 0.45
C ILE A 22 6.03 2.30 0.96
N ASN A 23 7.20 2.54 1.56
CA ASN A 23 7.97 1.51 2.26
C ASN A 23 7.53 1.47 3.73
N LEU A 24 6.91 0.36 4.14
CA LEU A 24 6.44 0.14 5.50
C LEU A 24 7.32 -0.91 6.20
N THR A 25 7.94 -0.52 7.31
CA THR A 25 8.68 -1.43 8.19
C THR A 25 7.80 -1.82 9.37
N VAL A 26 7.58 -3.11 9.56
CA VAL A 26 6.86 -3.67 10.71
C VAL A 26 7.73 -4.71 11.41
N PRO A 27 7.51 -4.96 12.72
CA PRO A 27 8.19 -6.05 13.43
C PRO A 27 7.97 -7.41 12.75
N LYS A 28 8.95 -8.31 12.91
CA LYS A 28 8.86 -9.68 12.39
C LYS A 28 7.61 -10.38 12.94
N GLY A 29 6.88 -11.11 12.09
CA GLY A 29 5.61 -11.76 12.45
C GLY A 29 4.37 -10.89 12.25
N ARG A 30 4.53 -9.56 12.17
CA ARG A 30 3.38 -8.64 12.03
C ARG A 30 2.82 -8.63 10.61
N LYS A 31 3.68 -8.85 9.61
CA LYS A 31 3.27 -8.93 8.19
C LYS A 31 2.30 -10.09 7.98
N GLU A 32 2.53 -11.23 8.62
CA GLU A 32 1.70 -12.42 8.55
C GLU A 32 0.31 -12.16 9.14
N THR A 33 0.25 -11.44 10.27
CA THR A 33 -1.03 -11.00 10.85
C THR A 33 -1.80 -10.08 9.89
N ILE A 34 -1.12 -9.11 9.28
CA ILE A 34 -1.73 -8.19 8.29
C ILE A 34 -2.24 -8.98 7.08
N GLN A 35 -1.46 -9.94 6.59
CA GLN A 35 -1.83 -10.78 5.46
C GLN A 35 -3.04 -11.66 5.75
N ALA A 36 -3.08 -12.30 6.93
CA ALA A 36 -4.22 -13.11 7.35
C ALA A 36 -5.49 -12.26 7.48
N HIS A 37 -5.37 -11.05 8.02
CA HIS A 37 -6.50 -10.12 8.16
C HIS A 37 -7.03 -9.67 6.80
N ALA A 38 -6.15 -9.24 5.88
CA ALA A 38 -6.53 -8.87 4.53
C ALA A 38 -7.20 -10.05 3.78
N ALA A 39 -6.64 -11.25 3.90
CA ALA A 39 -7.21 -12.45 3.30
C ALA A 39 -8.60 -12.80 3.87
N ALA A 40 -8.81 -12.64 5.17
CA ALA A 40 -10.11 -12.85 5.81
C ALA A 40 -11.18 -11.86 5.32
N GLN A 41 -10.78 -10.67 4.88
CA GLN A 41 -11.66 -9.66 4.28
C GLN A 41 -11.78 -9.79 2.76
N GLY A 42 -11.09 -10.76 2.14
CA GLY A 42 -11.12 -10.99 0.70
C GLY A 42 -10.34 -9.95 -0.12
N GLU A 43 -9.41 -9.23 0.50
CA GLU A 43 -8.61 -8.18 -0.14
C GLU A 43 -7.10 -8.47 -0.12
N SER A 44 -6.35 -7.78 -0.98
CA SER A 44 -4.88 -7.84 -0.95
C SER A 44 -4.32 -7.05 0.23
N VAL A 45 -3.11 -7.39 0.68
CA VAL A 45 -2.41 -6.61 1.74
C VAL A 45 -2.29 -5.13 1.37
N ASN A 46 -2.02 -4.81 0.10
CA ASN A 46 -1.93 -3.43 -0.35
C ASN A 46 -3.29 -2.73 -0.34
N GLY A 47 -4.36 -3.43 -0.73
CA GLY A 47 -5.74 -2.93 -0.65
C GLY A 47 -6.14 -2.63 0.79
N PHE A 48 -5.89 -3.57 1.70
CA PHE A 48 -6.14 -3.39 3.12
C PHE A 48 -5.40 -2.19 3.70
N ILE A 49 -4.10 -2.05 3.41
CA ILE A 49 -3.30 -0.91 3.89
C ILE A 49 -3.84 0.40 3.33
N GLY A 50 -4.18 0.46 2.04
CA GLY A 50 -4.74 1.65 1.41
C GLY A 50 -6.07 2.07 2.05
N ARG A 51 -6.98 1.11 2.22
CA ARG A 51 -8.29 1.34 2.87
C ARG A 51 -8.11 1.79 4.33
N ALA A 52 -7.23 1.15 5.09
CA ALA A 52 -6.96 1.53 6.47
C ALA A 52 -6.43 2.96 6.60
N ILE A 53 -5.58 3.41 5.66
CA ILE A 53 -5.10 4.80 5.61
C ILE A 53 -6.25 5.76 5.33
N GLU A 54 -7.09 5.46 4.32
CA GLU A 54 -8.24 6.30 3.97
C GLU A 54 -9.25 6.41 5.11
N GLU A 55 -9.60 5.29 5.75
CA GLU A 55 -10.49 5.25 6.91
C GLU A 55 -9.93 6.07 8.08
N ALA A 56 -8.63 5.97 8.35
CA ALA A 56 -7.98 6.77 9.38
C ALA A 56 -8.04 8.27 9.06
N MET A 57 -7.72 8.68 7.83
CA MET A 57 -7.82 10.08 7.39
C MET A 57 -9.24 10.63 7.52
N ILE A 58 -10.25 9.85 7.13
CA ILE A 58 -11.66 10.24 7.25
C ILE A 58 -12.05 10.39 8.72
N ARG A 59 -11.64 9.46 9.58
CA ARG A 59 -11.92 9.51 11.02
C ARG A 59 -11.28 10.75 11.66
N ASP A 60 -10.05 11.06 11.31
CA ASP A 60 -9.32 12.20 11.85
C ASP A 60 -9.94 13.53 11.37
N GLN A 61 -10.39 13.60 10.11
CA GLN A 61 -11.14 14.76 9.61
C GLN A 61 -12.48 14.93 10.35
N LYS A 62 -13.21 13.84 10.61
CA LYS A 62 -14.49 13.89 11.34
C LYS A 62 -14.29 14.23 12.82
N GLY A 63 -13.19 13.78 13.43
CA GLY A 63 -12.81 14.14 14.80
C GLY A 63 -12.25 15.56 14.95
N GLY A 64 -11.79 16.17 13.85
CA GLY A 64 -11.26 17.53 13.81
C GLY A 64 -12.32 18.65 13.71
N VAL A 65 -13.62 18.32 13.54
CA VAL A 65 -14.73 19.30 13.53
C VAL A 65 -15.31 19.49 14.94
N SER A 66 -14.45 19.38 15.96
CA SER A 66 -14.81 19.66 17.35
C SER A 66 -13.68 20.40 18.04
N GLN A 67 -13.31 21.56 17.49
CA GLN A 67 -12.74 22.69 18.24
C GLN A 67 -13.23 24.00 17.64
#